data_AF-A0A2R7Z2Y4-F1
#
_entry.id   AF-A0A2R7Z2Y4-F1
#
_cell.length_a   1.000
_cell.length_b   1.000
_cell.length_c   1.000
_cell.angle_alpha   90.00
_cell.angle_beta   90.00
_cell.angle_gamma   90.00
#
_symmetry.space_group_name_H-M   'P 1'
#
loop_
_entity.id
_entity.type
_entity.pdbx_description
1 polymer ?
#
loop_
_entity_poly.entity_id
_entity_poly.type
_entity_poly.pdbx_seq_one_letter_code
_entity_poly.pdbx_strand_id
1 'polypeptide(L)'
;MTPVKMLLALLVTVSSLVVVSGSTAQAAPAPCVVTYQSAAGGAIPANPAPGSFGYNFFDIVVPDARIVADVDFSMDVTVPNGAEVSFRLVTPEAVNAGTQGPLAMASGGLTTGPLNAAYTFDDEATTAWSGASPPAGRYKPFTPLTALETKPAAGTWRLHVGNTNASPGTLRSFSITLTFTTCDTDGDGIEDRVDNCPVANADQADLDADAFGNACDVDVDGDLVLDDVDGCATTAGRTATGCPSATRTAALARRRNRLVTTVASTVAGCRADAEVTVWRKKKGRDARIVLASTDTRGKASTRAPRRAGRYYVTVASSYAAGQAECGAARSRVVKVRRR
;
A
#
# COMPACT_ATOMS: atom_id res chain seq x y z
N MET A 1 3.50 42.62 -72.46
CA MET A 1 3.57 41.55 -71.46
C MET A 1 2.88 42.05 -70.20
N THR A 2 1.77 41.42 -69.85
CA THR A 2 0.81 41.78 -68.80
C THR A 2 1.29 41.40 -67.38
N PRO A 3 0.86 42.10 -66.31
CA PRO A 3 1.28 41.79 -64.94
C PRO A 3 0.38 40.71 -64.32
N VAL A 4 0.98 39.75 -63.60
CA VAL A 4 0.24 38.79 -62.75
C VAL A 4 0.33 39.27 -61.30
N LYS A 5 -0.85 39.56 -60.73
CA LYS A 5 -1.10 39.79 -59.30
C LYS A 5 -0.73 38.55 -58.50
N MET A 6 0.05 38.70 -57.43
CA MET A 6 0.21 37.65 -56.41
C MET A 6 -0.34 38.18 -55.08
N LEU A 7 -1.43 37.56 -54.65
CA LEU A 7 -2.22 37.87 -53.46
C LEU A 7 -1.48 37.38 -52.21
N LEU A 8 -1.34 38.23 -51.21
CA LEU A 8 -0.76 37.93 -49.90
C LEU A 8 -1.83 37.27 -49.02
N ALA A 9 -1.61 36.03 -48.57
CA ALA A 9 -2.44 35.37 -47.57
C ALA A 9 -1.64 35.19 -46.27
N LEU A 10 -1.98 35.97 -45.25
CA LEU A 10 -1.39 35.91 -43.91
C LEU A 10 -2.09 34.81 -43.10
N LEU A 11 -1.42 33.67 -42.90
CA LEU A 11 -1.86 32.60 -42.00
C LEU A 11 -1.30 32.87 -40.60
N VAL A 12 -2.16 33.35 -39.69
CA VAL A 12 -1.85 33.43 -38.25
C VAL A 12 -2.20 32.08 -37.63
N THR A 13 -1.20 31.26 -37.31
CA THR A 13 -1.38 30.05 -36.50
C THR A 13 -1.33 30.42 -35.03
N VAL A 14 -2.47 30.30 -34.35
CA VAL A 14 -2.56 30.38 -32.89
C VAL A 14 -2.02 29.06 -32.32
N SER A 15 -0.83 29.08 -31.74
CA SER A 15 -0.32 27.97 -30.93
C SER A 15 -1.05 27.93 -29.60
N SER A 16 -2.01 27.01 -29.47
CA SER A 16 -2.62 26.67 -28.19
C SER A 16 -1.58 26.02 -27.29
N LEU A 17 -1.20 26.71 -26.21
CA LEU A 17 -0.37 26.17 -25.14
C LEU A 17 -1.23 25.17 -24.34
N VAL A 18 -1.03 23.87 -24.58
CA VAL A 18 -1.59 22.82 -23.71
C VAL A 18 -0.71 22.77 -22.47
N VAL A 19 -1.16 23.40 -21.39
CA VAL A 19 -0.61 23.15 -20.05
C VAL A 19 -1.10 21.76 -19.65
N VAL A 20 -0.26 20.75 -19.86
CA VAL A 20 -0.44 19.46 -19.20
C VAL A 20 -0.11 19.71 -17.74
N SER A 21 -1.14 19.82 -16.90
CA SER A 21 -1.02 19.74 -15.45
C SER A 21 -0.45 18.36 -15.13
N GLY A 22 0.87 18.30 -14.97
CA GLY A 22 1.57 17.09 -14.56
C GLY A 22 1.06 16.65 -13.20
N SER A 23 0.67 15.39 -13.16
CA SER A 23 0.31 14.52 -12.05
C SER A 23 0.84 14.97 -10.68
N THR A 24 0.00 14.81 -9.66
CA THR A 24 0.48 14.55 -8.29
C THR A 24 1.62 13.55 -8.40
N ALA A 25 2.85 13.98 -8.15
CA ALA A 25 3.97 13.07 -8.08
C ALA A 25 3.66 12.13 -6.93
N GLN A 26 3.26 10.91 -7.26
CA GLN A 26 3.22 9.80 -6.32
C GLN A 26 4.55 9.82 -5.56
N ALA A 27 4.50 9.82 -4.22
CA ALA A 27 5.71 9.81 -3.42
C ALA A 27 6.57 8.62 -3.87
N ALA A 28 7.87 8.84 -4.06
CA ALA A 28 8.74 7.71 -4.34
C ALA A 28 8.79 6.83 -3.07
N PRO A 29 8.73 5.49 -3.20
CA PRO A 29 8.82 4.61 -2.05
C PRO A 29 10.09 4.90 -1.26
N ALA A 30 9.94 5.06 0.05
CA ALA A 30 10.97 5.38 1.01
C ALA A 30 11.33 4.11 1.82
N PRO A 31 12.28 3.28 1.34
CA PRO A 31 12.63 2.02 2.00
C PRO A 31 13.15 2.24 3.42
N CYS A 32 12.89 1.28 4.32
CA CYS A 32 13.37 1.34 5.71
C CYS A 32 14.87 1.17 5.86
N VAL A 33 15.49 0.37 5.01
CA VAL A 33 16.91 0.01 5.11
C VAL A 33 17.59 0.40 3.81
N VAL A 34 18.61 1.25 3.91
CA VAL A 34 19.38 1.71 2.74
C VAL A 34 20.87 1.56 3.00
N THR A 35 21.56 0.85 2.11
CA THR A 35 23.02 0.76 2.12
C THR A 35 23.63 1.82 1.22
N TYR A 36 24.47 2.66 1.80
CA TYR A 36 25.29 3.65 1.09
C TYR A 36 26.73 3.16 1.05
N GLN A 37 27.38 3.29 -0.11
CA GLN A 37 28.75 2.85 -0.33
C GLN A 37 29.66 4.03 -0.71
N SER A 38 30.91 4.00 -0.27
CA SER A 38 31.92 4.98 -0.67
C SER A 38 32.29 4.82 -2.15
N ALA A 39 32.59 5.91 -2.84
CA ALA A 39 32.92 5.89 -4.28
C ALA A 39 34.13 5.01 -4.65
N ALA A 40 35.13 4.91 -3.76
CA ALA A 40 36.24 3.96 -3.87
C ALA A 40 36.92 3.77 -2.51
N GLY A 41 37.53 2.60 -2.30
CA GLY A 41 38.51 2.41 -1.24
C GLY A 41 39.79 3.21 -1.47
N GLY A 42 40.83 2.98 -0.66
CA GLY A 42 42.10 3.66 -0.83
C GLY A 42 43.17 3.25 0.16
N ALA A 43 44.33 3.91 0.04
CA ALA A 43 45.48 3.62 0.87
C ALA A 43 45.23 4.01 2.33
N ILE A 44 45.69 3.16 3.24
CA ILE A 44 45.85 3.47 4.66
C ILE A 44 47.35 3.74 4.86
N PRO A 45 47.78 5.00 5.02
CA PRO A 45 49.20 5.34 5.10
C PRO A 45 49.89 4.65 6.28
N ALA A 46 51.15 4.30 6.11
CA ALA A 46 52.01 3.90 7.24
C ALA A 46 52.22 5.07 8.20
N ASN A 47 52.70 4.78 9.41
CA ASN A 47 53.19 5.83 10.30
C ASN A 47 54.39 6.57 9.66
N PRO A 48 54.44 7.91 9.75
CA PRO A 48 55.58 8.67 9.21
C PRO A 48 56.85 8.57 10.09
N ALA A 49 56.68 8.22 11.37
CA ALA A 49 57.76 7.98 12.33
C ALA A 49 57.27 7.09 13.50
N PRO A 50 58.16 6.41 14.25
CA PRO A 50 57.79 5.70 15.47
C PRO A 50 57.04 6.61 16.45
N GLY A 51 55.90 6.16 16.97
CA GLY A 51 55.05 6.94 17.88
C GLY A 51 54.13 7.97 17.20
N SER A 52 54.06 7.97 15.86
CA SER A 52 53.09 8.75 15.10
C SER A 52 52.06 7.85 14.40
N PHE A 53 51.08 8.45 13.73
CA PHE A 53 50.02 7.74 13.03
C PHE A 53 49.97 8.22 11.59
N GLY A 54 49.84 7.27 10.65
CA GLY A 54 49.33 7.56 9.31
C GLY A 54 47.82 7.76 9.40
N TYR A 55 47.30 8.83 8.81
CA TYR A 55 45.87 9.15 8.83
C TYR A 55 45.31 9.28 7.42
N ASN A 56 44.12 8.72 7.22
CA ASN A 56 43.30 8.98 6.05
C ASN A 56 41.81 8.97 6.45
N PHE A 57 40.95 9.51 5.59
CA PHE A 57 39.51 9.47 5.78
C PHE A 57 38.78 9.10 4.49
N PHE A 58 37.61 8.48 4.64
CA PHE A 58 36.76 8.04 3.55
C PHE A 58 35.33 8.53 3.79
N ASP A 59 34.75 9.16 2.78
CA ASP A 59 33.48 9.86 2.89
C ASP A 59 32.37 9.12 2.12
N ILE A 60 31.17 9.12 2.70
CA ILE A 60 29.91 8.71 2.08
C ILE A 60 28.95 9.89 2.19
N VAL A 61 28.33 10.29 1.07
CA VAL A 61 27.32 11.35 1.06
C VAL A 61 25.94 10.69 1.04
N VAL A 62 25.17 10.92 2.11
CA VAL A 62 23.80 10.44 2.25
C VAL A 62 22.84 11.57 1.90
N PRO A 63 21.99 11.44 0.87
CA PRO A 63 21.00 12.46 0.50
C PRO A 63 19.73 12.39 1.35
N ASP A 64 19.51 11.28 2.04
CA ASP A 64 18.29 11.03 2.82
C ASP A 64 18.27 11.87 4.12
N ALA A 65 17.22 12.66 4.31
CA ALA A 65 17.05 13.56 5.45
C ALA A 65 16.33 12.92 6.64
N ARG A 66 15.89 11.67 6.53
CA ARG A 66 15.21 10.95 7.62
C ARG A 66 16.12 10.72 8.82
N ILE A 67 15.49 10.37 9.94
CA ILE A 67 16.18 10.07 11.18
C ILE A 67 16.63 8.62 11.18
N VAL A 68 17.89 8.41 11.54
CA VAL A 68 18.50 7.09 11.71
C VAL A 68 17.90 6.39 12.94
N ALA A 69 17.35 5.21 12.74
CA ALA A 69 16.92 4.30 13.79
C ALA A 69 18.03 3.33 14.19
N ASP A 70 18.86 2.90 13.24
CA ASP A 70 19.91 1.91 13.45
C ASP A 70 21.01 2.03 12.36
N VAL A 71 22.24 1.59 12.66
CA VAL A 71 23.43 1.75 11.82
C VAL A 71 24.28 0.47 11.81
N ASP A 72 24.39 -0.18 10.65
CA ASP A 72 25.46 -1.14 10.39
C ASP A 72 26.64 -0.46 9.68
N PHE A 73 27.85 -0.66 10.20
CA PHE A 73 29.10 -0.24 9.55
C PHE A 73 29.79 -1.43 8.89
N SER A 74 30.10 -1.37 7.60
CA SER A 74 30.86 -2.44 6.93
C SER A 74 32.10 -1.92 6.22
N MET A 75 33.19 -2.69 6.31
CA MET A 75 34.44 -2.38 5.64
C MET A 75 35.12 -3.65 5.13
N ASP A 76 35.79 -3.56 3.99
CA ASP A 76 36.73 -4.59 3.53
C ASP A 76 38.14 -4.01 3.55
N VAL A 77 39.05 -4.62 4.30
CA VAL A 77 40.35 -4.02 4.60
C VAL A 77 41.48 -5.04 4.60
N THR A 78 42.67 -4.59 4.19
CA THR A 78 43.94 -5.29 4.32
C THR A 78 44.91 -4.44 5.13
N VAL A 79 45.25 -4.87 6.34
CA VAL A 79 46.26 -4.23 7.19
C VAL A 79 47.18 -5.29 7.84
N PRO A 80 48.48 -5.00 8.01
CA PRO A 80 49.45 -5.97 8.54
C PRO A 80 49.19 -6.40 9.98
N ASN A 81 48.72 -5.48 10.82
CA ASN A 81 48.38 -5.76 12.22
C ASN A 81 47.15 -4.95 12.65
N GLY A 82 46.05 -5.63 12.98
CA GLY A 82 44.82 -5.04 13.48
C GLY A 82 44.96 -4.34 14.83
N ALA A 83 46.00 -4.64 15.61
CA ALA A 83 46.26 -3.97 16.89
C ALA A 83 46.69 -2.51 16.72
N GLU A 84 47.19 -2.18 15.53
CA GLU A 84 47.83 -0.91 15.22
C GLU A 84 46.98 -0.05 14.28
N VAL A 85 45.73 -0.44 14.05
CA VAL A 85 44.78 0.31 13.23
C VAL A 85 43.52 0.61 14.02
N SER A 86 43.00 1.82 13.85
CA SER A 86 41.71 2.23 14.41
C SER A 86 40.79 2.75 13.32
N PHE A 87 39.52 2.35 13.41
CA PHE A 87 38.44 2.76 12.52
C PHE A 87 37.40 3.50 13.35
N ARG A 88 37.05 4.73 12.96
CA ARG A 88 36.07 5.55 13.68
C ARG A 88 35.06 6.15 12.70
N LEU A 89 33.79 5.86 12.90
CA LEU A 89 32.70 6.41 12.12
C LEU A 89 32.20 7.72 12.76
N VAL A 90 31.95 8.71 11.91
CA VAL A 90 31.58 10.08 12.30
C VAL A 90 30.34 10.50 11.52
N THR A 91 29.36 11.09 12.23
CA THR A 91 28.11 11.57 11.64
C THR A 91 28.31 12.87 10.83
N PRO A 92 27.37 13.21 9.92
CA PRO A 92 27.39 14.48 9.20
C PRO A 92 27.40 15.71 10.12
N GLU A 93 26.64 15.68 11.21
CA GLU A 93 26.60 16.75 12.22
C GLU A 93 28.00 17.03 12.78
N ALA A 94 28.73 15.97 13.14
CA ALA A 94 30.07 16.04 13.70
C ALA A 94 31.11 16.54 12.68
N VAL A 95 31.05 16.06 11.44
CA VAL A 95 31.91 16.53 10.34
C VAL A 95 31.74 18.04 10.14
N ASN A 96 30.51 18.54 10.14
CA ASN A 96 30.21 19.96 9.95
C ASN A 96 30.67 20.83 11.13
N ALA A 97 30.56 20.31 12.35
CA ALA A 97 30.97 21.02 13.56
C ALA A 97 32.50 21.08 13.73
N GLY A 98 33.28 20.36 12.90
CA GLY A 98 34.73 20.25 13.04
C GLY A 98 35.17 19.58 14.35
N THR A 99 34.21 19.04 15.11
CA THR A 99 34.43 18.24 16.32
C THR A 99 34.49 16.78 15.94
N GLN A 100 35.16 15.98 16.77
CA GLN A 100 35.07 14.53 16.61
C GLN A 100 33.64 14.00 16.90
N GLY A 101 32.76 14.79 17.54
CA GLY A 101 31.33 14.48 17.71
C GLY A 101 31.02 13.13 18.36
N PRO A 102 29.77 12.60 18.28
CA PRO A 102 29.50 11.22 18.65
C PRO A 102 30.29 10.29 17.72
N LEU A 103 31.38 9.77 18.25
CA LEU A 103 32.28 8.83 17.58
C LEU A 103 31.84 7.42 17.90
N ALA A 104 31.66 6.58 16.89
CA ALA A 104 31.71 5.14 17.10
C ALA A 104 33.06 4.59 16.64
N MET A 105 33.85 4.11 17.58
CA MET A 105 35.04 3.33 17.32
C MET A 105 34.64 1.90 16.98
N ALA A 106 34.77 1.54 15.71
CA ALA A 106 34.58 0.18 15.25
C ALA A 106 35.75 -0.72 15.71
N SER A 107 36.97 -0.19 15.84
CA SER A 107 38.13 -0.93 16.36
C SER A 107 39.11 -0.04 17.14
N GLY A 108 39.78 -0.64 18.13
CA GLY A 108 40.74 0.05 19.01
C GLY A 108 41.80 -0.88 19.60
N GLY A 109 42.65 -1.47 18.78
CA GLY A 109 43.81 -2.24 19.26
C GLY A 109 43.50 -3.60 19.94
N LEU A 110 42.25 -4.08 19.84
CA LEU A 110 41.78 -5.31 20.50
C LEU A 110 42.04 -6.60 19.72
N THR A 111 42.49 -6.47 18.47
CA THR A 111 42.86 -7.61 17.62
C THR A 111 44.36 -7.64 17.41
N THR A 112 44.91 -8.78 17.04
CA THR A 112 46.34 -8.92 16.73
C THR A 112 46.53 -9.63 15.40
N GLY A 113 47.65 -9.40 14.74
CA GLY A 113 47.92 -10.01 13.44
C GLY A 113 47.10 -9.40 12.29
N PRO A 114 47.24 -9.92 11.07
CA PRO A 114 46.69 -9.30 9.87
C PRO A 114 45.16 -9.27 9.85
N LEU A 115 44.61 -8.16 9.36
CA LEU A 115 43.23 -8.11 8.89
C LEU A 115 43.26 -8.17 7.37
N ASN A 116 42.49 -9.07 6.77
CA ASN A 116 42.41 -9.21 5.31
C ASN A 116 41.05 -9.78 4.90
N ALA A 117 39.97 -9.07 5.25
CA ALA A 117 38.62 -9.53 5.00
C ALA A 117 37.59 -8.40 5.07
N ALA A 118 36.35 -8.76 4.79
CA ALA A 118 35.18 -7.92 5.04
C ALA A 118 34.67 -8.13 6.47
N TYR A 119 34.47 -7.01 7.18
CA TYR A 119 34.01 -6.95 8.55
C TYR A 119 32.81 -6.02 8.64
N THR A 120 31.77 -6.47 9.33
CA THR A 120 30.60 -5.66 9.66
C THR A 120 30.59 -5.42 11.17
N PHE A 121 30.29 -4.20 11.58
CA PHE A 121 30.13 -3.80 12.96
C PHE A 121 28.71 -3.34 13.19
N ASP A 122 28.15 -3.86 14.27
CA ASP A 122 26.75 -3.81 14.63
C ASP A 122 26.68 -4.11 16.14
N ASP A 123 26.01 -3.30 16.93
CA ASP A 123 25.85 -3.51 18.38
C ASP A 123 24.98 -4.73 18.72
N GLU A 124 24.09 -5.14 17.81
CA GLU A 124 23.28 -6.34 17.89
C GLU A 124 24.09 -7.62 17.61
N ALA A 125 25.28 -7.49 17.01
CA ALA A 125 26.17 -8.62 16.74
C ALA A 125 26.50 -9.37 18.04
N THR A 126 26.63 -10.69 18.04
CA THR A 126 26.97 -11.43 19.27
C THR A 126 28.47 -11.55 19.52
N THR A 127 29.27 -11.45 18.47
CA THR A 127 30.71 -11.74 18.52
C THR A 127 31.50 -10.48 18.87
N ALA A 128 32.34 -10.53 19.91
CA ALA A 128 33.19 -9.38 20.26
C ALA A 128 34.36 -9.21 19.27
N TRP A 129 34.69 -7.97 18.91
CA TRP A 129 35.87 -7.64 18.11
C TRP A 129 37.17 -7.86 18.91
N SER A 130 37.75 -9.06 18.82
CA SER A 130 38.94 -9.44 19.59
C SER A 130 39.69 -10.63 18.98
N GLY A 131 40.91 -10.87 19.47
CA GLY A 131 41.69 -12.07 19.14
C GLY A 131 42.67 -11.89 17.98
N ALA A 132 43.34 -12.98 17.60
CA ALA A 132 44.33 -12.96 16.54
C ALA A 132 43.69 -13.22 15.17
N SER A 133 43.87 -12.28 14.25
CA SER A 133 43.44 -12.35 12.83
C SER A 133 41.98 -12.80 12.70
N PRO A 134 41.03 -12.01 13.22
CA PRO A 134 39.61 -12.36 13.17
C PRO A 134 39.16 -12.64 11.72
N PRO A 135 38.36 -13.69 11.49
CA PRO A 135 37.82 -14.00 10.18
C PRO A 135 36.83 -12.93 9.70
N ALA A 136 36.44 -12.98 8.42
CA ALA A 136 35.32 -12.19 7.94
C ALA A 136 34.07 -12.46 8.78
N GLY A 137 33.30 -11.42 9.08
CA GLY A 137 32.09 -11.59 9.89
C GLY A 137 31.55 -10.31 10.48
N ARG A 138 30.53 -10.49 11.32
CA ARG A 138 29.80 -9.44 12.03
C ARG A 138 30.24 -9.39 13.50
N TYR A 139 30.59 -8.21 13.99
CA TYR A 139 31.23 -8.03 15.30
C TYR A 139 30.63 -6.85 16.06
N LYS A 140 30.62 -6.94 17.40
CA LYS A 140 30.31 -5.79 18.25
C LYS A 140 31.39 -4.72 18.11
N PRO A 141 31.03 -3.45 17.88
CA PRO A 141 31.96 -2.34 17.89
C PRO A 141 32.52 -2.10 19.30
N PHE A 142 33.67 -1.42 19.40
CA PHE A 142 34.28 -1.08 20.69
C PHE A 142 33.43 -0.09 21.49
N THR A 143 32.86 0.90 20.79
CA THR A 143 31.81 1.77 21.33
C THR A 143 30.53 1.49 20.54
N PRO A 144 29.37 1.30 21.21
CA PRO A 144 28.09 1.04 20.54
C PRO A 144 27.75 2.05 19.43
N LEU A 145 27.09 1.58 18.37
CA LEU A 145 26.67 2.42 17.25
C LEU A 145 25.38 3.19 17.55
N THR A 146 24.63 2.77 18.58
CA THR A 146 23.54 3.54 19.22
C THR A 146 23.82 5.04 19.44
N ALA A 147 25.07 5.45 19.63
CA ALA A 147 25.43 6.87 19.75
C ALA A 147 25.19 7.69 18.46
N LEU A 148 25.01 7.02 17.32
CA LEU A 148 24.78 7.58 15.99
C LEU A 148 23.30 7.57 15.61
N GLU A 149 22.46 6.87 16.37
CA GLU A 149 21.00 6.82 16.19
C GLU A 149 20.34 8.13 16.61
N THR A 150 19.07 8.30 16.22
CA THR A 150 18.24 9.50 16.48
C THR A 150 18.77 10.78 15.83
N LYS A 151 19.81 10.66 14.99
CA LYS A 151 20.41 11.76 14.25
C LYS A 151 19.87 11.83 12.81
N PRO A 152 19.85 13.02 12.20
CA PRO A 152 19.59 13.15 10.77
C PRO A 152 20.66 12.41 9.96
N ALA A 153 20.22 11.62 8.97
CA ALA A 153 21.15 10.88 8.12
C ALA A 153 21.84 11.77 7.07
N ALA A 154 21.21 12.89 6.69
CA ALA A 154 21.66 13.70 5.56
C ALA A 154 23.04 14.32 5.78
N GLY A 155 23.87 14.20 4.75
CA GLY A 155 25.19 14.82 4.66
C GLY A 155 26.33 13.80 4.63
N THR A 156 27.53 14.26 4.99
CA THR A 156 28.76 13.49 4.84
C THR A 156 29.05 12.64 6.07
N TRP A 157 28.91 11.32 5.94
CA TRP A 157 29.43 10.35 6.90
C TRP A 157 30.91 10.11 6.60
N ARG A 158 31.74 10.11 7.64
CA ARG A 158 33.20 9.98 7.49
C ARG A 158 33.75 8.85 8.32
N LEU A 159 34.51 7.96 7.66
CA LEU A 159 35.34 6.96 8.31
C LEU A 159 36.75 7.51 8.49
N HIS A 160 37.16 7.77 9.75
CA HIS A 160 38.54 8.06 10.10
C HIS A 160 39.32 6.77 10.28
N VAL A 161 40.48 6.69 9.62
CA VAL A 161 41.41 5.55 9.73
C VAL A 161 42.75 6.06 10.24
N GLY A 162 43.16 5.56 11.41
CA GLY A 162 44.48 5.81 11.99
C GLY A 162 45.31 4.53 11.98
N ASN A 163 46.56 4.61 11.53
CA ASN A 163 47.47 3.48 11.42
C ASN A 163 48.82 3.77 12.08
N THR A 164 49.16 3.04 13.13
CA THR A 164 50.49 3.08 13.77
C THR A 164 51.46 2.07 13.18
N ASN A 165 51.04 1.21 12.25
CA ASN A 165 51.95 0.29 11.58
C ASN A 165 52.99 1.08 10.79
N ALA A 166 54.25 0.62 10.82
CA ALA A 166 55.29 1.07 9.91
C ALA A 166 55.03 0.66 8.45
N SER A 167 54.11 -0.28 8.24
CA SER A 167 53.67 -0.73 6.92
C SER A 167 52.28 -0.16 6.58
N PRO A 168 52.05 0.22 5.31
CA PRO A 168 50.75 0.71 4.89
C PRO A 168 49.72 -0.43 4.83
N GLY A 169 48.44 -0.04 4.76
CA GLY A 169 47.33 -0.93 4.46
C GLY A 169 46.47 -0.41 3.31
N THR A 170 45.34 -1.06 3.08
CA THR A 170 44.38 -0.67 2.05
C THR A 170 42.97 -0.95 2.53
N LEU A 171 42.11 0.06 2.43
CA LEU A 171 40.67 -0.11 2.53
C LEU A 171 40.16 -0.42 1.12
N ARG A 172 39.55 -1.59 0.90
CA ARG A 172 38.97 -2.00 -0.38
C ARG A 172 37.58 -1.40 -0.58
N SER A 173 36.75 -1.44 0.44
CA SER A 173 35.41 -0.82 0.43
C SER A 173 34.97 -0.36 1.81
N PHE A 174 34.09 0.62 1.84
CA PHE A 174 33.40 1.11 3.04
C PHE A 174 31.93 1.36 2.68
N SER A 175 31.04 0.87 3.54
CA SER A 175 29.61 1.14 3.44
C SER A 175 28.99 1.33 4.82
N ILE A 176 27.89 2.07 4.83
CA ILE A 176 26.98 2.15 5.98
C ILE A 176 25.61 1.65 5.51
N THR A 177 24.96 0.83 6.32
CA THR A 177 23.54 0.53 6.15
C THR A 177 22.80 1.28 7.23
N LEU A 178 21.86 2.12 6.82
CA LEU A 178 21.04 2.92 7.73
C LEU A 178 19.63 2.35 7.72
N THR A 179 19.12 2.07 8.91
CA THR A 179 17.70 1.81 9.15
C THR A 179 17.06 3.14 9.56
N PHE A 180 15.90 3.48 9.02
CA PHE A 180 15.21 4.76 9.28
C PHE A 180 14.00 4.59 10.19
N THR A 181 13.67 5.63 10.97
CA THR A 181 12.52 5.61 11.89
C THR A 181 11.16 5.72 11.19
N THR A 182 11.14 6.23 9.96
CA THR A 182 9.92 6.44 9.17
C THR A 182 10.12 5.92 7.75
N CYS A 183 9.23 5.07 7.28
CA CYS A 183 9.30 4.44 5.96
C CYS A 183 7.93 4.49 5.29
N ASP A 184 7.94 4.40 3.97
CA ASP A 184 6.76 4.34 3.10
C ASP A 184 7.12 3.36 1.99
N THR A 185 6.89 2.07 2.23
CA THR A 185 7.44 0.98 1.41
C THR A 185 6.73 0.88 0.07
N ASP A 186 5.45 1.24 -0.01
CA ASP A 186 4.65 1.17 -1.23
C ASP A 186 4.54 2.51 -2.00
N GLY A 187 5.03 3.60 -1.39
CA GLY A 187 5.12 4.93 -2.01
C GLY A 187 3.79 5.65 -2.08
N ASP A 188 2.85 5.37 -1.18
CA ASP A 188 1.54 5.99 -1.17
C ASP A 188 1.46 7.30 -0.39
N GLY A 189 2.53 7.62 0.34
CA GLY A 189 2.65 8.82 1.17
C GLY A 189 2.24 8.61 2.63
N ILE A 190 1.81 7.41 3.02
CA ILE A 190 1.51 7.00 4.38
C ILE A 190 2.72 6.24 4.94
N GLU A 191 2.96 6.39 6.23
CA GLU A 191 4.09 5.73 6.88
C GLU A 191 3.69 4.29 7.26
N ASP A 192 4.52 3.30 6.94
CA ASP A 192 4.27 1.85 7.15
C ASP A 192 3.69 1.50 8.53
N ARG A 193 4.04 2.25 9.59
CA ARG A 193 3.56 2.00 10.96
C ARG A 193 2.10 2.41 11.21
N VAL A 194 1.55 3.28 10.37
CA VAL A 194 0.16 3.75 10.42
C VAL A 194 -0.62 3.40 9.15
N ASP A 195 0.04 2.79 8.18
CA ASP A 195 -0.56 2.32 6.94
C ASP A 195 -1.43 1.09 7.19
N ASN A 196 -2.68 1.13 6.75
CA ASN A 196 -3.59 -0.01 6.82
C ASN A 196 -3.38 -0.99 5.65
N CYS A 197 -2.40 -0.76 4.78
CA CYS A 197 -2.18 -1.59 3.61
C CYS A 197 -0.71 -1.74 3.21
N PRO A 198 -0.29 -2.90 2.69
CA PRO A 198 1.04 -3.06 2.08
C PRO A 198 1.07 -2.69 0.59
N VAL A 199 -0.06 -2.20 0.05
CA VAL A 199 -0.20 -1.76 -1.34
C VAL A 199 -0.86 -0.39 -1.34
N ALA A 200 -0.38 0.47 -2.26
CA ALA A 200 -0.67 1.89 -2.19
C ALA A 200 -2.17 2.21 -2.14
N ASN A 201 -2.60 2.86 -1.06
CA ASN A 201 -3.96 3.32 -0.82
C ASN A 201 -3.96 4.62 0.01
N ALA A 202 -3.49 5.71 -0.61
CA ALA A 202 -3.30 7.01 0.06
C ALA A 202 -4.56 7.61 0.74
N ASP A 203 -5.76 7.11 0.43
CA ASP A 203 -7.02 7.51 1.10
C ASP A 203 -7.28 6.76 2.42
N GLN A 204 -6.51 5.70 2.70
CA GLN A 204 -6.58 4.83 3.86
C GLN A 204 -8.01 4.35 4.12
N ALA A 205 -8.77 4.14 3.04
CA ALA A 205 -10.16 3.68 3.14
C ALA A 205 -10.19 2.28 3.77
N ASP A 206 -11.07 2.10 4.75
CA ASP A 206 -11.29 0.89 5.54
C ASP A 206 -12.79 0.87 5.88
N LEU A 207 -13.57 0.11 5.10
CA LEU A 207 -15.02 0.18 5.12
C LEU A 207 -15.62 -0.59 6.31
N ASP A 208 -15.00 -1.68 6.74
CA ASP A 208 -15.49 -2.54 7.82
C ASP A 208 -14.80 -2.26 9.18
N ALA A 209 -13.73 -1.45 9.17
CA ALA A 209 -12.94 -1.02 10.31
C ALA A 209 -12.15 -2.14 11.00
N ASP A 210 -11.63 -3.10 10.23
CA ASP A 210 -10.80 -4.21 10.72
C ASP A 210 -9.27 -3.92 10.69
N ALA A 211 -8.90 -2.71 10.26
CA ALA A 211 -7.54 -2.21 10.05
C ALA A 211 -6.82 -2.73 8.80
N PHE A 212 -7.49 -3.47 7.93
CA PHE A 212 -7.05 -3.71 6.56
C PHE A 212 -7.70 -2.69 5.62
N GLY A 213 -6.89 -2.02 4.82
CA GLY A 213 -7.41 -1.07 3.84
C GLY A 213 -8.20 -1.77 2.74
N ASN A 214 -9.22 -1.11 2.20
CA ASN A 214 -10.05 -1.61 1.09
C ASN A 214 -9.25 -2.13 -0.12
N ALA A 215 -7.99 -1.69 -0.27
CA ALA A 215 -7.10 -2.10 -1.37
C ALA A 215 -6.43 -3.47 -1.14
N CYS A 216 -6.32 -3.94 0.10
CA CYS A 216 -5.69 -5.20 0.50
C CYS A 216 -6.59 -6.11 1.35
N ASP A 217 -7.78 -5.64 1.69
CA ASP A 217 -8.81 -6.45 2.29
C ASP A 217 -9.47 -7.36 1.23
N VAL A 218 -9.82 -8.58 1.64
CA VAL A 218 -10.48 -9.61 0.82
C VAL A 218 -11.98 -9.73 1.12
N ASP A 219 -12.47 -9.04 2.15
CA ASP A 219 -13.87 -8.97 2.60
C ASP A 219 -14.17 -7.51 2.98
N VAL A 220 -14.18 -6.63 1.98
CA VAL A 220 -14.15 -5.16 2.16
C VAL A 220 -15.33 -4.63 2.99
N ASP A 221 -16.45 -5.36 3.09
CA ASP A 221 -17.60 -4.94 3.89
C ASP A 221 -17.81 -5.74 5.19
N GLY A 222 -16.93 -6.70 5.49
CA GLY A 222 -16.88 -7.44 6.75
C GLY A 222 -18.10 -8.32 7.01
N ASP A 223 -18.73 -8.87 5.96
CA ASP A 223 -19.94 -9.68 6.09
C ASP A 223 -19.70 -11.20 6.10
N LEU A 224 -18.43 -11.60 5.98
CA LEU A 224 -17.91 -12.97 5.92
C LEU A 224 -18.13 -13.67 4.56
N VAL A 225 -18.40 -12.92 3.50
CA VAL A 225 -18.43 -13.39 2.12
C VAL A 225 -17.35 -12.65 1.34
N LEU A 226 -16.31 -13.38 0.90
CA LEU A 226 -15.19 -12.77 0.18
C LEU A 226 -15.65 -12.02 -1.07
N ASP A 227 -14.99 -10.90 -1.37
CA ASP A 227 -15.27 -10.01 -2.49
C ASP A 227 -15.38 -10.72 -3.85
N ASP A 228 -14.63 -11.81 -4.05
CA ASP A 228 -14.60 -12.57 -5.29
C ASP A 228 -15.89 -13.38 -5.55
N VAL A 229 -16.66 -13.66 -4.49
CA VAL A 229 -17.93 -14.37 -4.52
C VAL A 229 -19.10 -13.56 -3.97
N ASP A 230 -18.84 -12.36 -3.43
CA ASP A 230 -19.86 -11.45 -2.93
C ASP A 230 -20.59 -10.75 -4.08
N GLY A 231 -21.91 -10.87 -4.05
CA GLY A 231 -22.81 -10.17 -4.94
C GLY A 231 -22.92 -8.67 -4.67
N CYS A 232 -22.44 -8.19 -3.53
CA CYS A 232 -22.52 -6.83 -3.00
C CYS A 232 -21.27 -6.42 -2.20
N ALA A 233 -20.05 -6.69 -2.71
CA ALA A 233 -18.73 -6.51 -2.07
C ALA A 233 -18.41 -5.19 -1.32
N THR A 234 -19.30 -4.20 -1.30
CA THR A 234 -19.13 -2.96 -0.53
C THR A 234 -20.39 -2.63 0.28
N THR A 235 -21.24 -3.60 0.57
CA THR A 235 -22.52 -3.44 1.27
C THR A 235 -22.85 -4.69 2.05
N ALA A 236 -22.42 -4.70 3.30
CA ALA A 236 -22.51 -5.85 4.19
C ALA A 236 -23.90 -6.49 4.22
N GLY A 237 -23.95 -7.79 3.96
CA GLY A 237 -25.18 -8.54 3.84
C GLY A 237 -25.01 -10.01 4.16
N ARG A 238 -24.99 -10.35 5.46
CA ARG A 238 -24.95 -11.72 6.04
C ARG A 238 -25.99 -12.71 5.50
N THR A 239 -25.83 -13.09 4.25
CA THR A 239 -26.69 -13.90 3.42
C THR A 239 -25.81 -14.81 2.57
N ALA A 240 -26.41 -15.72 1.81
CA ALA A 240 -25.61 -16.63 0.99
C ALA A 240 -24.97 -15.93 -0.23
N THR A 241 -25.45 -14.73 -0.58
CA THR A 241 -24.96 -13.96 -1.73
C THR A 241 -24.13 -12.74 -1.34
N GLY A 242 -23.89 -12.52 -0.04
CA GLY A 242 -23.28 -11.30 0.55
C GLY A 242 -24.09 -10.01 0.35
N CYS A 243 -25.23 -10.09 -0.33
CA CYS A 243 -26.14 -8.94 -0.47
C CYS A 243 -27.14 -8.82 0.69
N PRO A 244 -27.47 -7.59 1.14
CA PRO A 244 -28.44 -7.40 2.21
C PRO A 244 -29.83 -7.90 1.82
N SER A 245 -30.56 -8.44 2.80
CA SER A 245 -31.95 -8.87 2.58
C SER A 245 -32.90 -7.68 2.45
N ALA A 246 -33.60 -7.57 1.33
CA ALA A 246 -34.60 -6.54 1.08
C ALA A 246 -36.03 -7.08 1.13
N THR A 247 -36.89 -6.40 1.88
CA THR A 247 -38.31 -6.73 1.93
C THR A 247 -39.06 -6.21 0.70
N ARG A 248 -40.09 -6.94 0.29
CA ARG A 248 -41.02 -6.57 -0.77
C ARG A 248 -42.46 -6.62 -0.27
N THR A 249 -43.32 -5.79 -0.83
CA THR A 249 -44.77 -5.93 -0.70
C THR A 249 -45.42 -6.11 -2.07
N ALA A 250 -46.54 -6.84 -2.10
CA ALA A 250 -47.30 -7.08 -3.32
C ALA A 250 -48.75 -6.62 -3.15
N ALA A 251 -49.25 -5.86 -4.10
CA ALA A 251 -50.64 -5.43 -4.16
C ALA A 251 -51.26 -5.86 -5.50
N LEU A 252 -52.51 -6.32 -5.44
CA LEU A 252 -53.32 -6.58 -6.62
C LEU A 252 -54.50 -5.62 -6.60
N ALA A 253 -54.78 -4.98 -7.73
CA ALA A 253 -55.93 -4.10 -7.88
C ALA A 253 -56.63 -4.33 -9.21
N ARG A 254 -57.96 -4.33 -9.17
CA ARG A 254 -58.77 -4.33 -10.39
C ARG A 254 -58.91 -2.89 -10.89
N ARG A 255 -58.54 -2.64 -12.15
CA ARG A 255 -58.69 -1.35 -12.82
C ARG A 255 -59.35 -1.55 -14.20
N ARG A 256 -60.57 -1.03 -14.39
CA ARG A 256 -61.38 -1.17 -15.64
C ARG A 256 -61.49 -2.60 -16.18
N ASN A 257 -60.66 -3.02 -17.13
CA ASN A 257 -60.60 -4.38 -17.72
C ASN A 257 -59.26 -5.11 -17.46
N ARG A 258 -58.38 -4.56 -16.61
CA ARG A 258 -57.09 -5.15 -16.21
C ARG A 258 -57.01 -5.47 -14.72
N LEU A 259 -56.19 -6.47 -14.40
CA LEU A 259 -55.64 -6.68 -13.07
C LEU A 259 -54.24 -6.06 -13.07
N VAL A 260 -54.02 -5.11 -12.17
CA VAL A 260 -52.74 -4.41 -12.01
C VAL A 260 -52.10 -4.95 -10.74
N THR A 261 -50.90 -5.48 -10.90
CA THR A 261 -50.00 -5.87 -9.82
C THR A 261 -49.04 -4.72 -9.56
N THR A 262 -48.80 -4.41 -8.29
CA THR A 262 -47.74 -3.51 -7.84
C THR A 262 -46.84 -4.27 -6.86
N VAL A 263 -45.55 -4.30 -7.13
CA VAL A 263 -44.49 -4.72 -6.22
C VAL A 263 -43.78 -3.47 -5.72
N ALA A 264 -43.64 -3.31 -4.42
CA ALA A 264 -42.95 -2.18 -3.82
C ALA A 264 -41.81 -2.68 -2.92
N SER A 265 -40.65 -2.04 -3.06
CA SER A 265 -39.46 -2.21 -2.23
C SER A 265 -38.66 -0.91 -2.26
N THR A 266 -37.91 -0.65 -1.20
CA THR A 266 -36.92 0.44 -1.13
C THR A 266 -35.82 0.21 -2.16
N VAL A 267 -35.42 -1.05 -2.37
CA VAL A 267 -34.41 -1.45 -3.36
C VAL A 267 -35.03 -1.53 -4.76
N ALA A 268 -34.40 -0.86 -5.73
CA ALA A 268 -34.94 -0.70 -7.08
C ALA A 268 -35.01 -2.03 -7.85
N GLY A 269 -33.96 -2.85 -7.81
CA GLY A 269 -33.95 -4.21 -8.37
C GLY A 269 -34.92 -5.14 -7.66
N CYS A 270 -35.28 -4.83 -6.41
CA CYS A 270 -36.34 -5.54 -5.71
C CYS A 270 -37.76 -5.11 -6.12
N ARG A 271 -37.95 -4.21 -7.08
CA ARG A 271 -39.27 -3.97 -7.67
C ARG A 271 -39.25 -4.12 -9.19
N ALA A 272 -38.14 -3.81 -9.85
CA ALA A 272 -37.95 -4.04 -11.26
C ALA A 272 -37.90 -5.54 -11.58
N ASP A 273 -38.46 -5.93 -12.73
CA ASP A 273 -38.36 -7.27 -13.32
C ASP A 273 -38.72 -8.45 -12.39
N ALA A 274 -39.45 -8.16 -11.31
CA ALA A 274 -39.86 -9.13 -10.32
C ALA A 274 -40.89 -10.07 -10.95
N GLU A 275 -40.60 -11.37 -10.89
CA GLU A 275 -41.52 -12.40 -11.38
C GLU A 275 -42.75 -12.50 -10.46
N VAL A 276 -43.93 -12.27 -11.05
CA VAL A 276 -45.21 -12.30 -10.35
C VAL A 276 -46.15 -13.33 -10.96
N THR A 277 -46.77 -14.13 -10.08
CA THR A 277 -47.79 -15.11 -10.48
C THR A 277 -49.16 -14.67 -9.97
N VAL A 278 -50.11 -14.48 -10.88
CA VAL A 278 -51.52 -14.22 -10.54
C VAL A 278 -52.26 -15.54 -10.36
N TRP A 279 -52.90 -15.69 -9.21
CA TRP A 279 -53.64 -16.90 -8.83
C TRP A 279 -55.13 -16.63 -8.72
N ARG A 280 -55.94 -17.62 -9.08
CA ARG A 280 -57.37 -17.69 -8.75
C ARG A 280 -57.57 -18.63 -7.57
N LYS A 281 -58.12 -18.07 -6.49
CA LYS A 281 -58.43 -18.82 -5.27
C LYS A 281 -59.61 -19.78 -5.49
N LYS A 282 -59.46 -21.04 -5.08
CA LYS A 282 -60.47 -22.10 -5.17
C LYS A 282 -60.71 -22.76 -3.80
N LYS A 283 -61.69 -23.68 -3.73
CA LYS A 283 -61.97 -24.52 -2.54
C LYS A 283 -60.92 -25.63 -2.34
N GLY A 284 -60.13 -25.93 -3.36
CA GLY A 284 -58.99 -26.85 -3.32
C GLY A 284 -57.75 -26.17 -3.87
N ARG A 285 -57.01 -26.81 -4.78
CA ARG A 285 -55.81 -26.23 -5.41
C ARG A 285 -56.12 -24.94 -6.17
N ASP A 286 -55.41 -23.87 -5.81
CA ASP A 286 -55.49 -22.58 -6.49
C ASP A 286 -54.96 -22.71 -7.93
N ALA A 287 -55.57 -21.97 -8.86
CA ALA A 287 -55.22 -22.05 -10.27
C ALA A 287 -54.31 -20.89 -10.69
N ARG A 288 -53.15 -21.19 -11.26
CA ARG A 288 -52.27 -20.21 -11.89
C ARG A 288 -52.95 -19.62 -13.12
N ILE A 289 -52.98 -18.29 -13.21
CA ILE A 289 -53.63 -17.55 -14.30
C ILE A 289 -52.59 -17.00 -15.27
N VAL A 290 -51.62 -16.23 -14.76
CA VAL A 290 -50.57 -15.62 -15.56
C VAL A 290 -49.27 -15.57 -14.74
N LEU A 291 -48.16 -15.80 -15.44
CA LEU A 291 -46.82 -15.43 -15.02
C LEU A 291 -46.41 -14.16 -15.79
N ALA A 292 -45.88 -13.16 -15.11
CA ALA A 292 -45.44 -11.91 -15.71
C ALA A 292 -44.27 -11.32 -14.91
N SER A 293 -43.53 -10.38 -15.51
CA SER A 293 -42.52 -9.57 -14.82
C SER A 293 -43.01 -8.13 -14.66
N THR A 294 -42.56 -7.45 -13.61
CA THR A 294 -42.86 -6.03 -13.39
C THR A 294 -41.97 -5.11 -14.21
N ASP A 295 -42.46 -3.90 -14.53
CA ASP A 295 -41.61 -2.82 -15.05
C ASP A 295 -40.67 -2.27 -13.96
N THR A 296 -39.79 -1.32 -14.33
CA THR A 296 -38.85 -0.65 -13.41
C THR A 296 -39.51 0.08 -12.23
N ARG A 297 -40.82 0.32 -12.29
CA ARG A 297 -41.62 0.94 -11.22
C ARG A 297 -42.37 -0.11 -10.40
N GLY A 298 -42.11 -1.40 -10.61
CA GLY A 298 -42.78 -2.49 -9.92
C GLY A 298 -44.18 -2.78 -10.41
N LYS A 299 -44.57 -2.40 -11.63
CA LYS A 299 -45.93 -2.61 -12.15
C LYS A 299 -45.99 -3.70 -13.20
N ALA A 300 -46.92 -4.63 -13.04
CA ALA A 300 -47.31 -5.59 -14.08
C ALA A 300 -48.82 -5.51 -14.29
N SER A 301 -49.30 -5.76 -15.51
CA SER A 301 -50.72 -5.63 -15.81
C SER A 301 -51.22 -6.68 -16.79
N THR A 302 -52.24 -7.42 -16.40
CA THR A 302 -52.83 -8.50 -17.19
C THR A 302 -54.30 -8.22 -17.47
N ARG A 303 -54.86 -8.84 -18.52
CA ARG A 303 -56.30 -8.73 -18.78
C ARG A 303 -57.05 -9.42 -17.63
N ALA A 304 -58.04 -8.73 -17.08
CA ALA A 304 -58.82 -9.31 -16.00
C ALA A 304 -59.71 -10.44 -16.50
N PRO A 305 -59.83 -11.55 -15.74
CA PRO A 305 -60.72 -12.65 -16.10
C PRO A 305 -62.17 -12.20 -16.20
N ARG A 306 -62.89 -12.73 -17.19
CA ARG A 306 -64.34 -12.47 -17.38
C ARG A 306 -65.19 -13.11 -16.28
N ARG A 307 -64.72 -14.22 -15.70
CA ARG A 307 -65.44 -14.96 -14.66
C ARG A 307 -65.21 -14.32 -13.29
N ALA A 308 -66.30 -14.16 -12.53
CA ALA A 308 -66.22 -13.75 -11.14
C ALA A 308 -65.34 -14.70 -10.32
N GLY A 309 -64.65 -14.16 -9.33
CA GLY A 309 -63.76 -14.95 -8.49
C GLY A 309 -62.94 -14.13 -7.51
N ARG A 310 -62.15 -14.83 -6.72
CA ARG A 310 -61.17 -14.27 -5.79
C ARG A 310 -59.79 -14.48 -6.36
N TYR A 311 -58.98 -13.44 -6.42
CA TYR A 311 -57.65 -13.46 -7.03
C TYR A 311 -56.62 -12.84 -6.09
N TYR A 312 -55.39 -13.31 -6.16
CA TYR A 312 -54.25 -12.72 -5.44
C TYR A 312 -53.00 -12.89 -6.30
N VAL A 313 -51.94 -12.20 -5.94
CA VAL A 313 -50.64 -12.34 -6.61
C VAL A 313 -49.58 -12.77 -5.60
N THR A 314 -48.64 -13.58 -6.05
CA THR A 314 -47.41 -13.92 -5.33
C THR A 314 -46.20 -13.42 -6.12
N VAL A 315 -45.17 -13.02 -5.40
CA VAL A 315 -43.85 -12.65 -5.92
C VAL A 315 -42.87 -13.65 -5.31
N ALA A 316 -42.07 -14.31 -6.13
CA ALA A 316 -41.04 -15.22 -5.63
C ALA A 316 -39.90 -14.42 -4.98
N SER A 317 -39.10 -15.10 -4.16
CA SER A 317 -37.78 -14.56 -3.82
C SER A 317 -36.94 -14.47 -5.09
N SER A 318 -36.09 -13.46 -5.18
CA SER A 318 -35.18 -13.30 -6.30
C SER A 318 -33.95 -12.54 -5.86
N TYR A 319 -32.90 -12.60 -6.66
CA TYR A 319 -31.68 -11.85 -6.43
C TYR A 319 -31.64 -10.60 -7.32
N ALA A 320 -31.32 -9.44 -6.73
CA ALA A 320 -31.04 -8.21 -7.46
C ALA A 320 -29.53 -7.95 -7.37
N ALA A 321 -28.83 -8.22 -8.47
CA ALA A 321 -27.36 -8.14 -8.54
C ALA A 321 -26.82 -6.78 -8.08
N GLY A 322 -25.82 -6.81 -7.19
CA GLY A 322 -25.24 -5.60 -6.62
C GLY A 322 -26.17 -4.81 -5.70
N GLN A 323 -27.30 -5.38 -5.27
CA GLN A 323 -28.29 -4.65 -4.48
C GLN A 323 -28.85 -5.41 -3.28
N ALA A 324 -29.42 -6.61 -3.48
CA ALA A 324 -30.11 -7.32 -2.40
C ALA A 324 -30.56 -8.74 -2.76
N GLU A 325 -30.68 -9.58 -1.73
CA GLU A 325 -31.59 -10.72 -1.73
C GLU A 325 -33.03 -10.25 -1.49
N CYS A 326 -33.87 -10.32 -2.52
CA CYS A 326 -35.22 -9.82 -2.42
C CYS A 326 -36.20 -10.89 -1.92
N GLY A 327 -36.86 -10.62 -0.79
CA GLY A 327 -37.82 -11.53 -0.18
C GLY A 327 -39.09 -11.77 -1.00
N ALA A 328 -39.72 -12.91 -0.80
CA ALA A 328 -41.02 -13.24 -1.40
C ALA A 328 -42.16 -12.39 -0.81
N ALA A 329 -43.22 -12.17 -1.58
CA ALA A 329 -44.39 -11.40 -1.13
C ALA A 329 -45.71 -11.95 -1.64
N ARG A 330 -46.80 -11.69 -0.91
CA ARG A 330 -48.17 -12.08 -1.31
C ARG A 330 -49.16 -10.96 -1.07
N SER A 331 -50.02 -10.69 -2.05
CA SER A 331 -51.06 -9.68 -1.89
C SER A 331 -52.26 -10.18 -1.10
N ARG A 332 -53.05 -9.23 -0.59
CA ARG A 332 -54.43 -9.49 -0.17
C ARG A 332 -55.27 -10.04 -1.34
N VAL A 333 -56.32 -10.77 -1.00
CA VAL A 333 -57.25 -11.35 -1.98
C VAL A 333 -58.25 -10.30 -2.46
N VAL A 334 -58.35 -10.13 -3.77
CA VAL A 334 -59.28 -9.21 -4.44
C VAL A 334 -60.46 -9.98 -5.03
N LYS A 335 -61.69 -9.53 -4.76
CA LYS A 335 -62.89 -10.05 -5.42
C LYS A 335 -63.08 -9.34 -6.76
N VAL A 336 -63.11 -10.10 -7.84
CA VAL A 336 -63.51 -9.63 -9.18
C VAL A 336 -64.95 -10.05 -9.41
N ARG A 337 -65.83 -9.08 -9.64
CA ARG A 337 -67.23 -9.33 -9.99
C ARG A 337 -67.36 -9.58 -11.50
N ARG A 338 -68.39 -10.34 -11.89
CA ARG A 338 -68.73 -10.57 -13.29
C ARG A 338 -69.12 -9.23 -13.91
N ARG A 339 -68.61 -8.97 -15.11
CA ARG A 339 -69.02 -7.83 -15.93
C ARG A 339 -70.33 -8.15 -16.62
#